data_AF-A0A347UB25-F1
#
_entry.id   AF-A0A347UB25-F1
#
_cell.length_a   1.000
_cell.length_b   1.000
_cell.length_c   1.000
_cell.angle_alpha   90.00
_cell.angle_beta   90.00
_cell.angle_gamma   90.00
#
_symmetry.space_group_name_H-M   'P 1'
#
loop_
_entity.id
_entity.type
_entity.pdbx_description
1 polymer ?
#
loop_
_entity_poly.entity_id
_entity_poly.type
_entity_poly.pdbx_seq_one_letter_code
_entity_poly.pdbx_strand_id
1 'polypeptide(L)'
;MSFSNNVKQGAVIGGVLFSGGIFIRLFIYFFIFSFISFIVLLSLDSKATSIIYHFSLFNNRSIGYFFLFLIASLPALLLLSLKEWSIRRFRRKNNLPIYKNISLELLQMEANKNAQMEYEANQHIKNIYGFEETKDLNYWFELKEKGAITQEEYEAKKKEFLK
;
A
#
# COMPACT_ATOMS: atom_id res chain seq x y z
N MET A 1 -10.95 18.71 8.12
CA MET A 1 -9.96 18.69 7.02
C MET A 1 -8.52 18.64 7.56
N SER A 2 -8.13 17.61 8.34
CA SER A 2 -6.78 17.54 8.96
C SER A 2 -6.28 16.11 9.28
N PHE A 3 -6.85 15.06 8.68
CA PHE A 3 -6.41 13.68 8.91
C PHE A 3 -5.49 13.12 7.82
N SER A 4 -5.35 13.83 6.69
CA SER A 4 -4.66 13.34 5.48
C SER A 4 -3.12 13.43 5.56
N ASN A 5 -2.56 14.45 6.20
CA ASN A 5 -1.12 14.72 6.06
C ASN A 5 -0.23 13.82 6.92
N ASN A 6 -0.68 13.43 8.12
CA ASN A 6 0.09 12.54 8.99
C ASN A 6 0.04 11.07 8.53
N VAL A 7 -1.08 10.65 7.92
CA VAL A 7 -1.20 9.32 7.28
C VAL A 7 -0.33 9.27 6.02
N LYS A 8 -0.29 10.34 5.22
CA LYS A 8 0.62 10.43 4.06
C LYS A 8 2.09 10.33 4.47
N GLN A 9 2.53 11.00 5.53
CA GLN A 9 3.94 10.97 5.96
C GLN A 9 4.37 9.63 6.59
N GLY A 10 3.51 8.99 7.41
CA GLY A 10 3.73 7.61 7.87
C GLY A 10 3.67 6.59 6.72
N ALA A 11 2.83 6.87 5.71
CA ALA A 11 2.76 6.11 4.47
C ALA A 11 3.92 6.41 3.51
N VAL A 12 4.69 7.49 3.68
CA VAL A 12 5.87 7.76 2.83
C VAL A 12 7.00 6.80 3.20
N ILE A 13 7.33 6.65 4.48
CA ILE A 13 8.40 5.72 4.91
C ILE A 13 7.94 4.27 4.78
N GLY A 14 6.71 3.97 5.22
CA GLY A 14 6.10 2.64 5.03
C GLY A 14 5.89 2.30 3.56
N GLY A 15 5.58 3.30 2.73
CA GLY A 15 5.34 3.19 1.29
C GLY A 15 6.63 2.96 0.52
N VAL A 16 7.77 3.54 0.91
CA VAL A 16 9.08 3.22 0.30
C VAL A 16 9.46 1.77 0.57
N LEU A 17 9.26 1.26 1.79
CA LEU A 17 9.48 -0.15 2.10
C LEU A 17 8.51 -1.07 1.36
N PHE A 18 7.27 -0.63 1.13
CA PHE A 18 6.25 -1.43 0.49
C PHE A 18 6.36 -1.45 -1.04
N SER A 19 6.73 -0.31 -1.62
CA SER A 19 6.83 -0.10 -3.07
C SER A 19 8.22 -0.39 -3.62
N GLY A 20 9.27 -0.09 -2.85
CA GLY A 20 10.66 -0.16 -3.29
C GLY A 20 11.08 -1.55 -3.76
N GLY A 21 12.07 -1.60 -4.64
CA GLY A 21 12.70 -2.85 -5.10
C GLY A 21 13.47 -3.56 -3.98
N ILE A 22 13.80 -4.84 -4.20
CA ILE A 22 14.40 -5.67 -3.13
C ILE A 22 15.72 -5.10 -2.59
N PHE A 23 16.57 -4.51 -3.44
CA PHE A 23 17.83 -3.92 -3.01
C PHE A 23 17.64 -2.72 -2.07
N ILE A 24 16.68 -1.86 -2.36
CA ILE A 24 16.36 -0.68 -1.52
C ILE A 24 15.83 -1.17 -0.16
N ARG A 25 14.96 -2.19 -0.16
CA ARG A 25 14.44 -2.77 1.08
C ARG A 25 15.55 -3.40 1.92
N LEU A 26 16.44 -4.18 1.30
CA LEU A 26 17.59 -4.79 1.97
C LEU A 26 18.52 -3.73 2.58
N PHE A 27 18.78 -2.64 1.86
CA PHE A 27 19.60 -1.54 2.35
C PHE A 27 18.97 -0.86 3.58
N ILE A 28 17.66 -0.57 3.52
CA ILE A 28 16.94 0.02 4.65
C ILE A 28 16.92 -0.96 5.84
N TYR A 29 16.70 -2.25 5.60
CA TYR A 29 16.74 -3.28 6.65
C TYR A 29 18.10 -3.38 7.30
N PHE A 30 19.18 -3.36 6.52
CA PHE A 30 20.54 -3.35 7.04
C PHE A 30 20.82 -2.11 7.90
N PHE A 31 20.35 -0.94 7.48
CA PHE A 31 20.51 0.30 8.24
C PHE A 31 19.75 0.26 9.57
N ILE A 32 18.48 -0.16 9.55
CA ILE A 32 17.65 -0.33 10.76
C ILE A 32 18.27 -1.37 11.70
N PHE A 33 18.70 -2.51 11.16
CA PHE A 33 19.36 -3.56 11.92
C PHE A 33 20.63 -3.06 12.61
N SER A 34 21.50 -2.36 11.87
CA SER A 34 22.75 -1.82 12.41
C SER A 34 22.49 -0.78 13.50
N PHE A 35 21.51 0.10 13.29
CA PHE A 35 21.13 1.12 14.26
C PHE A 35 20.57 0.52 15.56
N ILE A 36 19.63 -0.43 15.47
CA ILE A 36 19.08 -1.11 16.65
C ILE A 36 20.18 -1.87 17.37
N SER A 37 21.02 -2.59 16.64
CA SER A 37 22.08 -3.39 17.25
C SER A 37 23.13 -2.52 17.94
N PHE A 38 23.39 -1.32 17.42
CA PHE A 38 24.23 -0.31 18.08
C PHE A 38 23.61 0.22 19.38
N ILE A 39 22.31 0.52 19.40
CA ILE A 39 21.61 0.94 20.63
C ILE A 39 21.66 -0.18 21.69
N VAL A 40 21.40 -1.41 21.27
CA VAL A 40 21.48 -2.59 22.14
C VAL A 40 22.89 -2.74 22.70
N LEU A 41 23.93 -2.57 21.88
CA LEU A 41 25.33 -2.58 22.32
C LEU A 41 25.60 -1.53 23.41
N LEU A 42 25.12 -0.30 23.21
CA LEU A 42 25.26 0.79 24.20
C LEU A 42 24.47 0.54 25.49
N SER A 43 23.39 -0.25 25.43
CA SER A 43 22.51 -0.54 26.57
C SER A 43 23.00 -1.71 27.43
N LEU A 44 24.02 -2.44 26.99
CA LEU A 44 24.58 -3.56 27.75
C LEU A 44 25.41 -3.03 28.92
N ASP A 45 24.88 -3.18 30.13
CA ASP A 45 25.61 -2.90 31.36
C ASP A 45 26.78 -3.89 31.57
N SER A 46 27.82 -3.43 32.26
CA SER A 46 29.01 -4.19 32.67
C SER A 46 28.69 -5.55 33.30
N LYS A 47 27.57 -5.68 34.02
CA LYS A 47 27.11 -6.95 34.60
C LYS A 47 26.57 -7.95 33.57
N ALA A 48 25.98 -7.50 32.47
CA ALA A 48 25.61 -8.41 31.37
C ALA A 48 26.84 -9.03 30.71
N THR A 49 27.96 -8.30 30.73
CA THR A 49 29.24 -8.81 30.22
C THR A 49 29.86 -9.89 31.11
N SER A 50 29.57 -9.91 32.42
CA SER A 50 30.10 -10.93 33.34
C SER A 50 29.54 -12.34 33.06
N ILE A 51 28.30 -12.44 32.59
CA ILE A 51 27.64 -13.71 32.22
C ILE A 51 28.35 -14.39 31.04
N ILE A 52 28.95 -13.60 30.13
CA ILE A 52 29.70 -14.10 28.97
C ILE A 52 30.96 -14.84 29.40
N TYR A 53 31.66 -14.34 30.43
CA TYR A 53 32.89 -14.95 30.91
C TYR A 53 32.67 -16.28 31.64
N HIS A 54 31.45 -16.54 32.11
CA HIS A 54 31.08 -17.83 32.69
C HIS A 54 30.76 -18.90 31.62
N PHE A 55 30.51 -18.50 30.37
CA PHE A 55 30.30 -19.44 29.27
C PHE A 55 31.65 -19.89 28.70
N SER A 56 32.06 -21.12 29.02
CA SER A 56 33.34 -21.72 28.61
C SER A 56 33.56 -21.81 27.09
N LEU A 57 32.51 -21.59 26.29
CA LEU A 57 32.56 -21.53 24.83
C LEU A 57 33.27 -20.28 24.28
N PHE A 58 33.40 -19.20 25.06
CA PHE A 58 33.94 -17.92 24.59
C PHE A 58 35.27 -17.59 25.26
N ASN A 59 36.29 -18.42 24.98
CA ASN A 59 37.67 -18.20 25.47
C ASN A 59 38.28 -16.87 24.96
N ASN A 60 37.74 -16.31 23.88
CA ASN A 60 38.14 -15.01 23.34
C ASN A 60 37.03 -13.98 23.58
N ARG A 61 37.39 -12.89 24.28
CA ARG A 61 36.51 -11.77 24.63
C ARG A 61 35.80 -11.17 23.41
N SER A 62 36.51 -11.05 22.28
CA SER A 62 35.94 -10.48 21.05
C SER A 62 34.87 -11.38 20.44
N ILE A 63 35.03 -12.70 20.56
CA ILE A 63 34.07 -13.69 20.05
C ILE A 63 32.78 -13.65 20.89
N GLY A 64 32.90 -13.59 22.22
CA GLY A 64 31.75 -13.48 23.12
C GLY A 64 30.87 -12.24 22.85
N TYR A 65 31.49 -11.07 22.63
CA TYR A 65 30.75 -9.86 22.28
C TYR A 65 30.04 -9.97 20.92
N PHE A 66 30.65 -10.62 19.93
CA PHE A 66 30.04 -10.85 18.63
C PHE A 66 28.77 -11.71 18.74
N PHE A 67 28.80 -12.79 19.53
CA PHE A 67 27.63 -13.65 19.73
C PHE A 67 26.52 -12.94 20.52
N LEU A 68 26.87 -12.14 21.52
CA LEU A 68 25.87 -11.41 22.29
C LEU A 68 25.20 -10.33 21.43
N PHE A 69 25.97 -9.63 20.59
CA PHE A 69 25.43 -8.75 19.56
C PHE A 69 24.46 -9.50 18.64
N LEU A 70 24.83 -10.68 18.15
CA LEU A 70 23.99 -11.49 17.28
C LEU A 70 22.67 -11.89 17.96
N ILE A 71 22.73 -12.42 19.19
CA ILE A 71 21.56 -12.82 19.96
C ILE A 71 20.67 -11.63 20.28
N ALA A 72 21.25 -10.53 20.76
CA ALA A 72 20.50 -9.36 21.16
C ALA A 72 19.88 -8.63 19.95
N SER A 73 20.40 -8.86 18.74
CA SER A 73 19.83 -8.37 17.48
C SER A 73 18.72 -9.27 16.89
N LEU A 74 18.51 -10.49 17.41
CA LEU A 74 17.49 -11.43 16.93
C LEU A 74 16.06 -10.84 16.89
N PRO A 75 15.59 -10.09 17.91
CA PRO A 75 14.25 -9.50 17.86
C PRO A 75 14.08 -8.52 16.68
N ALA A 76 15.12 -7.75 16.36
CA ALA A 76 15.12 -6.84 15.22
C ALA A 76 15.05 -7.61 13.89
N LEU A 77 15.85 -8.67 13.74
CA LEU A 77 15.79 -9.55 12.56
C LEU A 77 14.41 -10.19 12.38
N LEU A 78 13.81 -10.65 13.47
CA LEU A 78 12.47 -11.24 13.46
C LEU A 78 11.44 -10.21 12.97
N LEU A 79 11.42 -9.00 13.52
CA LEU A 79 10.53 -7.93 13.08
C LEU A 79 10.67 -7.60 11.59
N LEU A 80 11.92 -7.48 11.11
CA LEU A 80 12.21 -7.22 9.69
C LEU A 80 11.72 -8.37 8.79
N SER A 81 11.91 -9.62 9.22
CA SER A 81 11.47 -10.81 8.49
C SER A 81 9.95 -10.91 8.38
N LEU A 82 9.22 -10.60 9.46
CA LEU A 82 7.76 -10.56 9.48
C LEU A 82 7.23 -9.46 8.55
N LYS A 83 7.90 -8.31 8.51
CA LYS A 83 7.53 -7.21 7.61
C LYS A 83 7.69 -7.60 6.15
N GLU A 84 8.82 -8.22 5.78
CA GLU A 84 9.05 -8.71 4.41
C GLU A 84 8.06 -9.83 4.04
N TRP A 85 7.71 -10.71 4.98
CA TRP A 85 6.67 -11.72 4.77
C TRP A 85 5.31 -11.09 4.48
N SER A 86 4.92 -10.06 5.24
CA SER A 86 3.68 -9.30 5.02
C SER A 86 3.65 -8.67 3.61
N ILE A 87 4.76 -8.05 3.19
CA ILE A 87 4.90 -7.44 1.84
C ILE A 87 4.73 -8.52 0.76
N ARG A 88 5.42 -9.66 0.89
CA ARG A 88 5.31 -10.75 -0.09
C ARG A 88 3.91 -11.33 -0.17
N ARG A 89 3.24 -11.51 0.97
CA ARG A 89 1.86 -11.98 1.02
C ARG A 89 0.91 -11.01 0.31
N PHE A 90 1.07 -9.70 0.56
CA PHE A 90 0.30 -8.69 -0.15
C PHE A 90 0.56 -8.70 -1.66
N ARG A 91 1.82 -8.75 -2.07
CA ARG A 91 2.18 -8.72 -3.50
C ARG A 91 1.61 -9.94 -4.24
N ARG A 92 1.68 -11.13 -3.64
CA ARG A 92 1.06 -12.35 -4.20
C ARG A 92 -0.45 -12.24 -4.30
N LYS A 93 -1.12 -11.67 -3.29
CA LYS A 93 -2.58 -11.48 -3.31
C LYS A 93 -3.06 -10.58 -4.45
N ASN A 94 -2.24 -9.60 -4.85
CA ASN A 94 -2.57 -8.61 -5.87
C ASN A 94 -1.83 -8.82 -7.21
N ASN A 95 -1.22 -10.00 -7.43
CA ASN A 95 -0.43 -10.31 -8.64
C ASN A 95 0.66 -9.29 -8.98
N LEU A 96 1.26 -8.67 -7.96
CA LEU A 96 2.31 -7.66 -8.11
C LEU A 96 3.71 -8.31 -8.11
N PRO A 97 4.69 -7.75 -8.85
CA PRO A 97 6.04 -8.30 -8.88
C PRO A 97 6.74 -8.17 -7.53
N ILE A 98 7.38 -9.27 -7.05
CA ILE A 98 7.93 -9.36 -5.69
C ILE A 98 9.23 -8.54 -5.51
N TYR A 99 10.06 -8.49 -6.56
CA TYR A 99 11.41 -7.95 -6.48
C TYR A 99 11.56 -6.57 -7.13
N LYS A 100 10.58 -6.16 -7.93
CA LYS A 100 10.58 -4.87 -8.63
C LYS A 100 10.00 -3.76 -7.77
N ASN A 101 10.29 -2.52 -8.16
CA ASN A 101 9.57 -1.36 -7.67
C ASN A 101 8.13 -1.43 -8.22
N ILE A 102 7.15 -1.27 -7.33
CA ILE A 102 5.71 -1.33 -7.65
C ILE A 102 4.99 0.00 -7.42
N SER A 103 5.72 1.11 -7.34
CA SER A 103 5.16 2.42 -6.99
C SER A 103 4.07 2.86 -7.98
N LEU A 104 4.25 2.58 -9.27
CA LEU A 104 3.30 2.94 -10.31
C LEU A 104 2.03 2.08 -10.24
N GLU A 105 2.20 0.77 -10.05
CA GLU A 105 1.11 -0.20 -9.94
C GLU A 105 0.26 0.07 -8.69
N LEU A 106 0.89 0.48 -7.58
CA LEU A 106 0.18 0.90 -6.38
C LEU A 106 -0.63 2.18 -6.61
N LEU A 107 -0.07 3.15 -7.33
CA LEU A 107 -0.77 4.39 -7.68
C LEU A 107 -1.97 4.10 -8.59
N GLN A 108 -1.82 3.24 -9.59
CA GLN A 108 -2.92 2.79 -10.44
C GLN A 108 -4.00 2.06 -9.65
N MET A 109 -3.62 1.22 -8.69
CA MET A 109 -4.56 0.49 -7.85
C MET A 109 -5.36 1.43 -6.93
N GLU A 110 -4.72 2.47 -6.40
CA GLU A 110 -5.38 3.52 -5.62
C GLU A 110 -6.34 4.33 -6.50
N ALA A 111 -5.92 4.73 -7.71
CA ALA A 111 -6.77 5.44 -8.65
C ALA A 111 -8.00 4.62 -9.06
N ASN A 112 -7.81 3.33 -9.37
CA ASN A 112 -8.91 2.43 -9.72
C ASN A 112 -9.90 2.25 -8.56
N LYS A 113 -9.39 2.14 -7.32
CA LYS A 113 -10.24 2.06 -6.14
C LYS A 113 -11.04 3.34 -5.92
N ASN A 114 -10.43 4.50 -6.13
CA ASN A 114 -11.11 5.79 -6.02
C ASN A 114 -12.19 5.92 -7.10
N ALA A 115 -11.91 5.55 -8.34
CA ALA A 115 -12.89 5.54 -9.43
C ALA A 115 -14.06 4.58 -9.15
N GLN A 116 -13.79 3.41 -8.55
CA GLN A 116 -14.85 2.49 -8.12
C GLN A 116 -15.72 3.09 -7.01
N MET A 117 -15.11 3.71 -5.99
CA MET A 117 -15.86 4.38 -4.92
C MET A 117 -16.72 5.53 -5.46
N GLU A 118 -16.19 6.31 -6.41
CA GLU A 118 -16.96 7.37 -7.08
C GLU A 118 -18.11 6.79 -7.90
N TYR A 119 -17.88 5.72 -8.66
CA TYR A 119 -18.93 5.02 -9.40
C TYR A 119 -20.02 4.48 -8.48
N GLU A 120 -19.67 3.81 -7.38
CA GLU A 120 -20.61 3.30 -6.39
C GLU A 120 -21.40 4.43 -5.72
N ALA A 121 -20.73 5.53 -5.36
CA ALA A 121 -21.39 6.71 -4.80
C ALA A 121 -22.40 7.31 -5.80
N ASN A 122 -22.01 7.43 -7.06
CA ASN A 122 -22.88 7.94 -8.13
C ASN A 122 -24.08 7.01 -8.36
N GLN A 123 -23.89 5.69 -8.38
CA GLN A 123 -24.98 4.72 -8.50
C GLN A 123 -25.92 4.76 -7.28
N HIS A 124 -25.38 4.95 -6.09
CA HIS A 124 -26.18 5.09 -4.88
C HIS A 124 -27.02 6.38 -4.91
N ILE A 125 -26.44 7.50 -5.34
CA ILE A 125 -27.17 8.77 -5.59
C ILE A 125 -28.26 8.54 -6.65
N LYS A 126 -27.92 7.86 -7.75
CA LYS A 126 -28.86 7.51 -8.83
C LYS A 126 -30.09 6.75 -8.29
N ASN A 127 -29.84 5.74 -7.47
CA ASN A 127 -30.89 4.89 -6.88
C ASN A 127 -31.74 5.63 -5.84
N ILE A 128 -31.15 6.55 -5.04
CA ILE A 128 -31.88 7.31 -4.01
C ILE A 128 -32.75 8.40 -4.61
N TYR A 129 -32.21 9.16 -5.56
CA TYR A 129 -32.90 10.32 -6.14
C TYR A 129 -33.71 9.96 -7.39
N GLY A 130 -33.74 8.68 -7.80
CA GLY A 130 -34.50 8.23 -8.96
C GLY A 130 -34.06 8.88 -10.26
N PHE A 131 -32.83 9.40 -10.32
CA PHE A 131 -32.24 9.89 -11.57
C PHE A 131 -31.93 8.68 -12.44
N GLU A 132 -32.93 8.04 -13.03
CA GLU A 132 -32.67 7.39 -14.31
C GLU A 132 -31.98 8.45 -15.18
N GLU A 133 -30.98 8.06 -15.97
CA GLU A 133 -30.70 8.85 -17.17
C GLU A 133 -31.95 8.65 -18.03
N THR A 134 -33.03 9.36 -17.70
CA THR A 134 -34.07 9.66 -18.65
C THR A 134 -33.30 10.38 -19.72
N LYS A 135 -33.02 9.65 -20.81
CA LYS A 135 -32.46 10.22 -22.02
C LYS A 135 -33.41 11.32 -22.41
N ASP A 136 -33.12 12.54 -21.97
CA ASP A 136 -34.01 13.67 -22.16
C ASP A 136 -34.25 13.86 -23.65
N LEU A 137 -35.32 14.57 -23.99
CA LEU A 137 -35.64 14.81 -25.40
C LEU A 137 -34.44 15.37 -26.20
N ASN A 138 -33.57 16.14 -25.55
CA ASN A 138 -32.32 16.64 -26.11
C ASN A 138 -31.34 15.54 -26.52
N TYR A 139 -31.22 14.45 -25.75
CA TYR A 139 -30.39 13.30 -26.11
C TYR A 139 -30.88 12.65 -27.41
N TRP A 140 -32.21 12.50 -27.55
CA TRP A 140 -32.81 11.93 -28.77
C TRP A 140 -32.70 12.88 -29.96
N PHE A 141 -32.78 14.19 -29.71
CA PHE A 141 -32.55 15.20 -30.74
C PHE A 141 -31.11 15.16 -31.27
N GLU A 142 -30.12 15.04 -30.38
CA GLU A 142 -28.72 14.88 -30.79
C GLU A 142 -28.47 13.61 -31.60
N LEU A 143 -29.11 12.49 -31.24
CA LEU A 143 -29.00 11.25 -32.02
C LEU A 143 -29.55 11.42 -33.44
N LYS A 144 -30.65 12.18 -33.58
CA LYS A 144 -31.21 12.51 -34.89
C LYS A 144 -30.24 13.40 -35.68
N GLU A 145 -29.68 14.45 -35.08
CA GLU A 145 -28.72 15.32 -35.77
C GLU A 145 -27.45 14.58 -36.20
N LYS A 146 -27.01 13.60 -35.41
CA LYS A 146 -25.88 12.71 -35.73
C LYS A 146 -26.23 11.63 -36.76
N GLY A 147 -27.48 11.55 -37.22
CA GLY A 147 -27.96 10.54 -38.17
C GLY A 147 -28.03 9.12 -37.60
N ALA A 148 -27.98 8.97 -36.28
CA ALA A 148 -28.01 7.68 -35.60
C ALA A 148 -29.43 7.10 -35.45
N ILE A 149 -30.45 7.95 -35.56
CA ILE A 149 -31.87 7.59 -35.59
C ILE A 149 -32.60 8.38 -36.67
N THR A 150 -33.77 7.90 -37.09
CA THR A 150 -34.60 8.58 -38.10
C THR A 150 -35.51 9.66 -37.49
N GLN A 151 -36.05 10.54 -38.32
CA GLN A 151 -37.02 11.56 -37.90
C GLN A 151 -38.27 10.93 -37.26
N GLU A 152 -38.72 9.80 -37.79
CA GLU A 152 -39.90 9.08 -37.31
C GLU A 152 -39.67 8.47 -35.93
N GLU A 153 -38.48 7.92 -35.68
CA GLU A 153 -38.06 7.39 -34.38
C GLU A 153 -37.96 8.49 -33.32
N TYR A 154 -37.43 9.65 -33.68
CA TYR A 154 -37.39 10.83 -32.80
C TYR A 154 -38.79 11.31 -32.43
N GLU A 155 -39.72 11.39 -33.39
CA GLU A 155 -41.09 11.82 -33.14
C GLU A 155 -41.89 10.84 -32.27
N ALA A 156 -41.65 9.53 -32.43
CA ALA A 156 -42.23 8.51 -31.55
C ALA A 156 -41.77 8.70 -30.10
N LYS A 157 -40.46 8.90 -29.88
CA LYS A 157 -39.91 9.18 -28.55
C LYS A 157 -40.43 10.51 -27.99
N LYS A 158 -40.53 11.56 -28.81
CA LYS A 158 -41.11 12.84 -28.40
C LYS A 158 -42.55 12.72 -27.90
N LYS A 159 -43.37 11.87 -28.53
CA LYS A 159 -44.75 11.61 -28.10
C LYS A 159 -44.81 10.82 -26.79
N GLU A 160 -43.88 9.90 -26.55
CA GLU A 160 -43.77 9.20 -25.26
C GLU A 160 -43.43 10.16 -24.11
N PHE A 161 -42.62 11.18 -24.34
CA PHE A 161 -42.24 12.19 -23.34
C PHE A 161 -43.33 13.23 -23.02
N LEU A 162 -44.30 13.42 -23.90
CA LEU A 162 -45.39 14.42 -23.74
C LEU A 162 -46.68 13.81 -23.15
N LYS A 163 -46.63 12.55 -22.71
CA LYS A 163 -47.75 11.79 -22.14
C LYS A 163 -47.68 11.80 -20.62
#